data_AF-A0AA43BB03-F1
#
_entry.id   AF-A0AA43BB03-F1
#
_cell.length_a   1.000
_cell.length_b   1.000
_cell.length_c   1.000
_cell.angle_alpha   90.00
_cell.angle_beta   90.00
_cell.angle_gamma   90.00
#
_symmetry.space_group_name_H-M   'P 1'
#
loop_
_entity.id
_entity.type
_entity.pdbx_description
1 polymer ?
#
loop_
_entity_poly.entity_id
_entity_poly.type
_entity_poly.pdbx_seq_one_letter_code
_entity_poly.pdbx_strand_id
1 'polypeptide(L)'
;MDIRFSKTAMRALLRSNKRTLIRQKIDELANDSASLEANVKRLQGRPEYRLRVQDWRVIFRIDQDILWIDDIAPRGSAYEVNP
;
A
#
# COMPACT_ATOMS: atom_id res chain seq x y z
N MET A 1 -14.22 -3.66 -6.02
CA MET A 1 -13.42 -3.03 -4.97
C MET A 1 -13.09 -1.58 -5.26
N ASP A 2 -13.63 -0.69 -4.44
CA ASP A 2 -13.30 0.74 -4.39
C ASP A 2 -11.92 0.95 -3.77
N ILE A 3 -11.11 1.87 -4.31
CA ILE A 3 -9.78 2.18 -3.74
C ILE A 3 -9.84 3.51 -3.01
N ARG A 4 -9.48 3.51 -1.71
CA ARG A 4 -9.49 4.72 -0.87
C ARG A 4 -8.12 4.94 -0.26
N PHE A 5 -7.59 6.16 -0.41
CA PHE A 5 -6.29 6.53 0.14
C PHE A 5 -6.45 7.36 1.41
N SER A 6 -5.63 7.08 2.42
CA SER A 6 -5.40 8.04 3.50
C SER A 6 -4.76 9.32 2.94
N LYS A 7 -4.88 10.43 3.68
CA LYS A 7 -4.21 11.69 3.30
C LYS A 7 -2.68 11.52 3.22
N THR A 8 -2.11 10.71 4.12
CA THR A 8 -0.67 10.44 4.16
C THR A 8 -0.23 9.60 2.96
N ALA A 9 -0.94 8.50 2.68
CA ALA A 9 -0.66 7.66 1.53
C ALA A 9 -0.74 8.43 0.21
N MET A 10 -1.77 9.26 0.03
CA MET A 10 -1.91 10.09 -1.17
C MET A 10 -0.73 11.05 -1.33
N ARG A 11 -0.31 11.74 -0.25
CA ARG A 11 0.85 12.64 -0.29
C ARG A 11 2.14 11.90 -0.63
N ALA A 12 2.36 10.73 -0.04
CA ALA A 12 3.55 9.91 -0.30
C ALA A 12 3.56 9.40 -1.74
N LEU A 13 2.42 8.95 -2.27
CA LEU A 13 2.27 8.54 -3.66
C LEU A 13 2.62 9.68 -4.62
N LEU A 14 2.10 10.89 -4.39
CA LEU A 14 2.35 12.04 -5.25
C LEU A 14 3.82 12.47 -5.27
N ARG A 15 4.54 12.32 -4.14
CA ARG A 15 5.97 12.62 -4.03
C ARG A 15 6.88 11.51 -4.54
N SER A 16 6.36 10.31 -4.75
CA SER A 16 7.13 9.15 -5.19
C SER A 16 7.56 9.26 -6.66
N ASN A 17 8.83 8.96 -6.94
CA ASN A 17 9.32 8.75 -8.30
C ASN A 17 8.79 7.45 -8.94
N LYS A 18 8.17 6.56 -8.17
CA LYS A 18 7.57 5.30 -8.64
C LYS A 18 6.04 5.35 -8.66
N ARG A 19 5.43 6.53 -8.59
CA ARG A 19 3.97 6.71 -8.47
C ARG A 19 3.14 5.90 -9.46
N THR A 20 3.56 5.83 -10.73
CA THR A 20 2.83 5.11 -11.78
C THR A 20 2.83 3.61 -11.52
N LEU A 21 3.99 3.04 -11.17
CA LEU A 21 4.12 1.63 -10.86
C LEU A 21 3.35 1.26 -9.59
N ILE A 22 3.42 2.11 -8.55
CA ILE A 22 2.68 1.90 -7.31
C ILE A 22 1.18 1.92 -7.57
N ARG A 23 0.67 2.88 -8.34
CA ARG A 23 -0.74 2.94 -8.74
C ARG A 23 -1.16 1.67 -9.49
N GLN A 24 -0.40 1.27 -10.50
CA GLN A 24 -0.67 0.06 -11.28
C GLN A 24 -0.77 -1.18 -10.39
N LYS A 25 0.14 -1.33 -9.41
CA LYS A 25 0.10 -2.47 -8.49
C LYS A 25 -1.03 -2.41 -7.47
N ILE A 26 -1.50 -1.22 -7.10
CA ILE A 26 -2.71 -1.06 -6.28
C ILE A 26 -3.96 -1.42 -7.10
N ASP A 27 -4.03 -1.01 -8.36
CA ASP A 27 -5.15 -1.34 -9.26
C ASP A 27 -5.17 -2.86 -9.55
N GLU A 28 -4.01 -3.47 -9.77
CA GLU A 28 -3.86 -4.93 -9.93
C GLU A 28 -4.28 -5.67 -8.65
N LEU A 29 -3.83 -5.20 -7.47
CA LEU A 29 -4.29 -5.74 -6.19
C LEU A 29 -5.82 -5.65 -6.04
N ALA A 30 -6.44 -4.61 -6.58
CA ALA A 30 -7.87 -4.39 -6.47
C ALA A 30 -8.72 -5.27 -7.40
N ASN A 31 -8.15 -5.70 -8.53
CA ASN A 31 -8.85 -6.49 -9.54
C ASN A 31 -8.50 -7.98 -9.48
N ASP A 32 -7.23 -8.30 -9.20
CA ASP A 32 -6.72 -9.67 -9.13
C ASP A 32 -5.61 -9.78 -8.07
N SER A 33 -6.04 -9.94 -6.81
CA SER A 33 -5.10 -10.06 -5.69
C SER A 33 -4.23 -11.32 -5.73
N ALA A 34 -4.68 -12.39 -6.40
CA ALA A 34 -3.94 -13.66 -6.48
C ALA A 34 -2.63 -13.50 -7.26
N SER A 35 -2.63 -12.65 -8.29
CA SER A 35 -1.43 -12.31 -9.07
C SER A 35 -0.29 -11.69 -8.23
N LEU A 36 -0.61 -11.14 -7.05
CA LEU A 36 0.34 -10.44 -6.18
C LEU A 36 0.62 -11.16 -4.86
N GLU A 37 0.10 -12.37 -4.66
CA GLU A 37 0.18 -13.10 -3.38
C GLU A 37 1.61 -13.19 -2.83
N ALA A 38 2.61 -13.47 -3.69
CA ALA A 38 4.02 -13.54 -3.32
C ALA A 38 4.60 -12.21 -2.76
N ASN A 39 3.98 -11.08 -3.11
CA ASN A 39 4.39 -9.75 -2.69
C ASN A 39 3.56 -9.20 -1.51
N VAL A 40 2.46 -9.86 -1.16
CA VAL A 40 1.58 -9.49 -0.06
C VAL A 40 1.97 -10.27 1.18
N LYS A 41 2.12 -9.56 2.31
CA LYS A 41 2.32 -10.19 3.62
C LYS A 41 1.45 -9.50 4.67
N ARG A 42 0.80 -10.29 5.52
CA ARG A 42 0.13 -9.77 6.72
C ARG A 42 1.17 -9.21 7.69
N LEU A 43 0.88 -8.07 8.32
CA LEU A 43 1.74 -7.51 9.35
C LEU A 43 1.61 -8.31 10.66
N GLN A 44 2.69 -8.36 11.44
CA GLN A 44 2.68 -9.03 12.73
C GLN A 44 2.02 -8.12 13.77
N GLY A 45 1.08 -8.68 14.54
CA GLY A 45 0.40 -7.96 15.63
C GLY A 45 -0.60 -6.88 15.20
N ARG A 46 -0.94 -6.78 13.90
CA ARG A 46 -1.92 -5.81 13.40
C ARG A 46 -2.77 -6.40 12.24
N PRO A 47 -3.96 -5.84 11.94
CA PRO A 47 -4.85 -6.40 10.93
C PRO A 47 -4.43 -6.06 9.48
N GLU A 48 -3.53 -5.11 9.26
CA GLU A 48 -3.15 -4.66 7.92
C GLU A 48 -2.21 -5.64 7.21
N TYR A 49 -2.15 -5.46 5.90
CA TYR A 49 -1.28 -6.15 4.97
C TYR A 49 -0.26 -5.17 4.40
N ARG A 50 0.81 -5.74 3.86
CA ARG A 50 1.85 -5.01 3.15
C ARG A 50 2.07 -5.62 1.78
N LEU A 51 1.82 -4.83 0.75
CA LEU A 51 2.26 -5.11 -0.61
C LEU A 51 3.67 -4.54 -0.81
N ARG A 52 4.58 -5.37 -1.32
CA ARG A 52 5.91 -4.93 -1.76
C ARG A 52 5.88 -4.55 -3.24
N VAL A 53 6.35 -3.34 -3.56
CA VAL A 53 6.50 -2.84 -4.93
C VAL A 53 7.94 -2.39 -5.12
N GLN A 54 8.82 -3.27 -5.59
CA GLN A 54 10.27 -3.04 -5.62
C GLN A 54 10.80 -2.64 -4.22
N ASP A 55 11.26 -1.40 -4.08
CA ASP A 55 11.72 -0.84 -2.81
C ASP A 55 10.63 -0.11 -2.03
N TRP A 56 9.40 -0.06 -2.53
CA TRP A 56 8.27 0.58 -1.85
C TRP A 56 7.40 -0.44 -1.12
N ARG A 57 6.72 0.04 -0.09
CA ARG A 57 5.76 -0.69 0.72
C ARG A 57 4.46 0.08 0.69
N VAL A 58 3.38 -0.65 0.42
CA VAL A 58 2.01 -0.14 0.51
C VAL A 58 1.36 -0.89 1.66
N ILE A 59 0.94 -0.15 2.69
CA ILE A 59 0.18 -0.69 3.81
C ILE A 59 -1.29 -0.54 3.48
N PHE A 60 -2.04 -1.63 3.58
CA PHE A 60 -3.44 -1.66 3.20
C PHE A 60 -4.26 -2.61 4.05
N ARG A 61 -5.57 -2.41 4.03
CA ARG A 61 -6.56 -3.33 4.58
C ARG A 61 -7.74 -3.42 3.62
N ILE A 62 -8.40 -4.57 3.62
CA ILE A 62 -9.63 -4.79 2.85
C ILE A 62 -10.76 -4.85 3.86
N ASP A 63 -11.79 -4.03 3.64
CA ASP A 63 -12.99 -4.02 4.46
C ASP A 63 -14.21 -3.95 3.54
N GLN A 64 -15.08 -4.96 3.64
CA GLN A 64 -16.21 -5.20 2.75
C GLN A 64 -15.77 -5.27 1.27
N ASP A 65 -15.88 -4.18 0.52
CA ASP A 65 -15.41 -4.06 -0.88
C ASP A 65 -14.57 -2.79 -1.07
N ILE A 66 -13.84 -2.36 -0.02
CA ILE A 66 -12.95 -1.20 -0.07
C ILE A 66 -11.51 -1.63 0.22
N LEU A 67 -10.62 -1.30 -0.71
CA LEU A 67 -9.17 -1.35 -0.51
C LEU A 67 -8.71 -0.02 0.09
N TRP A 68 -8.50 -0.03 1.40
CA TRP A 68 -7.93 1.10 2.11
C TRP A 68 -6.41 1.08 1.98
N ILE A 69 -5.85 2.13 1.39
CA ILE A 69 -4.42 2.38 1.34
C ILE A 69 -4.06 3.32 2.48
N ASP A 70 -3.55 2.74 3.56
CA ASP A 70 -3.28 3.46 4.80
C ASP A 70 -1.95 4.21 4.73
N ASP A 71 -0.91 3.62 4.13
CA ASP A 71 0.40 4.27 3.97
C ASP A 71 1.21 3.78 2.76
N ILE A 72 2.13 4.62 2.26
CA ILE A 72 3.06 4.31 1.17
C ILE A 72 4.45 4.83 1.52
N ALA A 73 5.44 3.95 1.61
CA ALA A 73 6.77 4.31 2.08
C ALA A 73 7.91 3.58 1.35
N PRO A 74 9.06 4.22 1.10
CA PRO A 74 10.24 3.56 0.52
C PRO A 74 10.92 2.62 1.52
N ARG A 75 11.88 1.84 1.04
CA ARG A 75 12.66 0.90 1.86
C ARG A 75 13.56 1.69 2.79
N GLY A 76 13.32 1.54 4.09
CA GLY A 76 14.19 2.14 5.10
C GLY A 76 13.86 3.59 5.44
N SER A 77 12.69 4.13 5.03
CA SER A 77 12.18 5.29 5.75
C SER A 77 11.90 4.84 7.18
N ALA A 78 12.75 5.26 8.12
CA ALA A 78 12.37 5.29 9.52
C ALA A 78 11.10 6.15 9.57
N TYR A 79 9.99 5.56 10.02
CA TYR A 79 8.76 6.30 10.23
C TYR A 79 9.11 7.46 11.18
N GLU A 80 9.10 8.70 10.67
CA GLU A 80 8.95 9.85 11.55
C GLU A 80 7.58 9.68 12.20
N VAL A 81 7.60 9.18 13.43
CA VAL A 81 6.45 9.17 14.33
C VAL A 81 6.08 10.63 14.47
N ASN A 82 4.95 11.04 13.89
CA ASN A 82 4.41 12.36 14.19
C ASN A 82 3.92 12.30 15.66
N PRO A 83 4.38 13.18 16.55
CA PRO A 83 4.03 13.18 17.98
C PRO A 83 2.55 13.42 18.24
#